data_AF-A0AAV8XNZ9-F1
#
_entry.id   AF-A0AAV8XNZ9-F1
#
_cell.length_a   1.000
_cell.length_b   1.000
_cell.length_c   1.000
_cell.angle_alpha   90.00
_cell.angle_beta   90.00
_cell.angle_gamma   90.00
#
_symmetry.space_group_name_H-M   'P 1'
#
loop_
_entity.id
_entity.type
_entity.pdbx_description
1 polymer ?
#
loop_
_entity_poly.entity_id
_entity_poly.type
_entity_poly.pdbx_seq_one_letter_code
_entity_poly.pdbx_strand_id
1 'polypeptide(L)'
;MKSTVTTAKLREWATEVHDYLKTQKFDDILTKPERVFNADEAAFFMNPKGDKVLAKKGEKNIYQLINSDEKECITVLVTGNAAGLIAPTMVVFRYERIPRDIALSVPSDWGIGKSESGWMTGGDFL
;
A
#
# COMPACT_ATOMS: atom_id res chain seq x y z
N MET A 1 -19.61 -10.03 2.61
CA MET A 1 -20.48 -9.21 3.48
C MET A 1 -19.61 -8.08 4.04
N LYS A 2 -19.69 -6.85 3.52
CA LYS A 2 -18.96 -5.72 4.12
C LYS A 2 -19.66 -5.38 5.42
N SER A 3 -18.97 -5.48 6.55
CA SER A 3 -19.50 -4.98 7.82
C SER A 3 -19.66 -3.47 7.69
N THR A 4 -20.86 -2.97 7.97
CA THR A 4 -21.08 -1.52 8.07
C THR A 4 -20.40 -1.04 9.34
N VAL A 5 -19.16 -0.57 9.19
CA VAL A 5 -18.42 0.10 10.25
C VAL A 5 -19.09 1.45 10.48
N THR A 6 -19.62 1.65 11.69
CA THR A 6 -20.22 2.92 12.10
C THR A 6 -19.23 3.69 12.96
N THR A 7 -19.36 5.01 13.03
CA THR A 7 -18.53 5.85 13.91
C THR A 7 -18.61 5.41 15.37
N ALA A 8 -19.78 4.94 15.81
CA ALA A 8 -19.96 4.40 17.16
C ALA A 8 -19.06 3.18 17.41
N LYS A 9 -19.04 2.21 16.48
CA LYS A 9 -18.18 1.02 16.58
C LYS A 9 -16.70 1.36 16.57
N LEU A 10 -16.29 2.38 15.79
CA LEU A 10 -14.90 2.84 15.78
C LEU A 10 -14.49 3.44 17.13
N ARG A 11 -15.37 4.23 17.77
CA ARG A 11 -15.11 4.81 19.10
C ARG A 11 -15.10 3.76 20.20
N GLU A 12 -15.99 2.77 20.10
CA GLU A 12 -16.05 1.63 21.00
C GLU A 12 -14.74 0.83 20.93
N TRP A 13 -14.33 0.43 19.73
CA TRP A 13 -13.04 -0.23 19.51
C TRP A 13 -11.85 0.59 20.04
N ALA A 14 -11.82 1.90 19.78
CA ALA A 14 -10.75 2.76 20.28
C ALA A 14 -10.70 2.80 21.82
N THR A 15 -11.87 2.78 22.47
CA THR A 15 -11.97 2.71 23.93
C THR A 15 -11.47 1.37 24.45
N GLU A 16 -11.90 0.26 23.83
CA GLU A 16 -11.45 -1.10 24.19
C GLU A 16 -9.93 -1.25 24.10
N VAL A 17 -9.32 -0.78 23.01
CA VAL A 17 -7.86 -0.82 22.81
C VAL A 17 -7.15 0.00 23.87
N HIS A 18 -7.65 1.20 24.19
CA HIS A 18 -7.05 2.06 25.20
C HIS A 18 -7.14 1.46 26.61
N ASP A 19 -8.27 0.87 26.97
CA ASP A 19 -8.47 0.22 28.27
C ASP A 19 -7.60 -1.04 28.41
N TYR A 20 -7.41 -1.78 27.31
CA TYR A 20 -6.45 -2.87 27.25
C TYR A 20 -5.02 -2.39 27.52
N LEU A 21 -4.57 -1.33 26.84
CA LEU A 21 -3.23 -0.76 27.04
C LEU A 21 -3.01 -0.28 28.48
N LYS A 22 -4.00 0.37 29.09
CA LYS A 22 -3.96 0.74 30.51
C LYS A 22 -3.83 -0.47 31.43
N THR A 23 -4.59 -1.53 31.16
CA THR A 23 -4.55 -2.77 31.95
C THR A 23 -3.17 -3.42 31.88
N GLN A 24 -2.52 -3.37 30.72
CA GLN A 24 -1.16 -3.88 30.51
C GLN A 24 -0.05 -2.89 30.93
N LYS A 25 -0.38 -1.69 31.41
CA LYS A 25 0.55 -0.61 31.77
C LYS A 25 1.45 -0.15 30.61
N PHE A 26 0.87 -0.10 29.41
CA PHE A 26 1.51 0.40 28.18
C PHE A 26 0.86 1.68 27.67
N ASP A 27 0.02 2.35 28.46
CA ASP A 27 -0.66 3.58 28.03
C ASP A 27 0.30 4.74 27.76
N ASP A 28 1.52 4.68 28.30
CA ASP A 28 2.58 5.65 28.04
C ASP A 28 3.01 5.70 26.56
N ILE A 29 2.83 4.62 25.80
CA ILE A 29 3.18 4.60 24.36
C ILE A 29 2.32 5.59 23.56
N LEU A 30 1.08 5.83 23.99
CA LEU A 30 0.15 6.75 23.31
C LEU A 30 0.50 8.22 23.57
N THR A 31 1.31 8.50 24.58
CA THR A 31 1.78 9.86 24.89
C THR A 31 2.91 10.34 23.97
N LYS A 32 3.51 9.42 23.22
CA LYS A 32 4.67 9.64 22.35
C LYS A 32 4.28 9.43 20.89
N PRO A 33 3.70 10.45 20.22
CA PRO A 33 3.21 10.30 18.85
C PRO A 33 4.30 9.88 17.86
N GLU A 34 5.56 10.15 18.16
CA GLU A 34 6.71 9.72 17.36
C GLU A 34 6.92 8.18 17.34
N ARG A 35 6.30 7.44 18.25
CA ARG A 35 6.40 5.98 18.37
C ARG A 35 5.20 5.23 17.81
N VAL A 36 4.13 5.93 17.45
CA VAL A 36 2.90 5.32 16.94
C VAL A 36 2.93 5.41 15.42
N PHE A 37 3.33 4.32 14.77
CA PHE A 37 3.39 4.21 13.32
C PHE A 37 2.16 3.50 12.77
N ASN A 38 1.72 3.95 11.60
CA ASN A 38 0.83 3.22 10.73
C ASN A 38 1.52 3.03 9.38
N ALA A 39 1.31 1.88 8.76
CA ALA A 39 1.79 1.57 7.43
C ALA A 39 0.61 1.14 6.56
N ASP A 40 0.59 1.54 5.30
CA ASP A 40 -0.40 1.11 4.33
C ASP A 40 0.20 1.07 2.92
N GLU A 41 -0.36 0.21 2.07
CA GLU A 41 0.12 0.00 0.71
C GLU A 41 -0.68 0.78 -0.33
N ALA A 42 0.06 1.31 -1.32
CA ALA A 42 -0.51 1.87 -2.53
C ALA A 42 0.03 1.15 -3.77
N ALA A 43 -0.86 0.74 -4.66
CA ALA A 43 -0.50 0.16 -5.95
C ALA A 43 -0.47 1.24 -7.05
N PHE A 44 0.65 1.34 -7.75
CA PHE A 44 0.87 2.24 -8.88
C PHE A 44 0.93 1.45 -10.18
N PHE A 45 -0.11 1.57 -11.00
CA PHE A 45 -0.20 0.85 -12.28
C PHE A 45 0.63 1.57 -13.34
N MET A 46 1.53 0.84 -14.01
CA MET A 46 2.37 1.39 -15.08
C MET A 46 1.60 1.53 -16.39
N ASN A 47 0.50 0.79 -16.54
CA ASN A 47 -0.40 0.88 -17.69
C ASN A 47 -1.78 1.37 -17.24
N PRO A 48 -2.04 2.69 -17.23
CA PRO A 48 -3.34 3.22 -16.86
C PRO A 48 -4.40 2.73 -17.85
N LYS A 49 -5.55 2.28 -17.34
CA LYS A 49 -6.67 1.85 -18.18
C LYS A 49 -7.15 3.04 -19.01
N GLY A 50 -7.22 2.86 -20.32
CA GLY A 50 -7.80 3.86 -21.20
C GLY A 50 -9.31 3.98 -20.97
N ASP A 51 -9.80 5.18 -20.65
CA ASP A 51 -11.23 5.41 -20.40
C ASP A 51 -12.10 5.30 -21.66
N LYS A 52 -11.49 5.47 -22.84
CA LYS A 52 -12.19 5.58 -24.12
C LYS A 52 -11.38 4.91 -25.23
N VAL A 53 -12.10 4.18 -26.07
CA VAL A 53 -11.57 3.54 -27.28
C VAL A 53 -12.26 4.16 -28.51
N LEU A 54 -11.50 4.47 -29.55
CA LEU A 54 -12.06 4.88 -30.84
C LEU A 54 -12.51 3.63 -31.60
N ALA A 55 -13.80 3.52 -31.89
CA ALA A 55 -14.38 2.41 -32.61
C ALA A 55 -15.30 2.87 -33.74
N LYS A 56 -15.47 2.01 -34.75
CA LYS A 56 -16.41 2.26 -35.84
C LYS A 56 -17.84 2.26 -35.30
N LYS A 57 -18.65 3.23 -35.71
CA LYS A 57 -20.06 3.35 -35.30
C LYS A 57 -20.82 2.07 -35.67
N GLY A 58 -21.41 1.40 -34.67
CA GLY A 58 -22.17 0.15 -34.83
C GLY A 58 -21.39 -1.12 -34.51
N GLU A 59 -20.08 -1.02 -34.25
CA GLU A 59 -19.26 -2.16 -33.85
C GLU A 59 -19.57 -2.55 -32.38
N LYS A 60 -19.93 -3.82 -32.16
CA LYS A 60 -20.25 -4.34 -30.82
C LYS A 60 -19.05 -4.95 -30.10
N ASN A 61 -18.05 -5.40 -30.86
CA ASN A 61 -16.84 -6.03 -30.35
C ASN A 61 -15.64 -5.12 -30.61
N ILE A 62 -15.35 -4.25 -29.65
CA ILE A 62 -14.21 -3.33 -29.75
C ILE A 62 -12.99 -4.03 -29.15
N TYR A 63 -12.02 -4.39 -29.99
CA TYR A 63 -10.75 -4.93 -29.53
C TYR A 63 -9.85 -3.80 -29.07
N GLN A 64 -9.50 -3.78 -27.78
CA GLN A 64 -8.48 -2.89 -27.26
C GLN A 64 -7.12 -3.55 -27.47
N LEU A 65 -6.28 -2.96 -28.34
CA LEU A 65 -4.90 -3.41 -28.52
C LEU A 65 -4.09 -2.85 -27.34
N ILE A 66 -3.96 -3.62 -26.27
CA ILE A 66 -3.18 -3.21 -25.10
C ILE A 66 -1.78 -3.80 -25.28
N ASN A 67 -0.77 -2.93 -25.47
CA ASN A 67 0.60 -3.35 -25.78
C ASN A 67 1.36 -3.93 -24.57
N SER A 68 0.80 -3.90 -23.35
CA SER A 68 1.50 -4.27 -22.11
C SER A 68 0.54 -4.88 -21.08
N ASP A 69 1.06 -5.67 -20.13
CA ASP A 69 0.28 -6.27 -19.03
C ASP A 69 -0.44 -5.16 -18.22
N GLU A 70 -1.78 -5.08 -18.31
CA GLU A 70 -2.59 -4.13 -17.53
C GLU A 70 -2.43 -4.29 -16.02
N LYS A 71 -1.88 -5.42 -15.57
CA LYS A 71 -1.64 -5.72 -14.16
C LYS A 71 -0.22 -5.41 -13.73
N GLU A 72 0.61 -4.84 -14.61
CA GLU A 72 1.92 -4.35 -14.20
C GLU A 72 1.77 -3.16 -13.26
N CYS A 73 2.07 -3.40 -11.99
CA CYS A 73 2.06 -2.39 -10.95
C CYS A 73 3.31 -2.47 -10.07
N ILE A 74 3.64 -1.32 -9.49
CA ILE A 74 4.61 -1.19 -8.42
C ILE A 74 3.80 -1.02 -7.12
N THR A 75 4.09 -1.82 -6.11
CA THR A 75 3.50 -1.63 -4.78
C THR A 75 4.44 -0.78 -3.93
N VAL A 76 3.90 0.24 -3.28
CA VAL A 76 4.65 1.13 -2.42
C VAL A 76 4.06 1.05 -1.01
N LEU A 77 4.89 0.68 -0.04
CA LEU A 77 4.56 0.73 1.37
C LEU A 77 5.00 2.08 1.94
N VAL A 78 4.04 2.85 2.42
CA VAL A 78 4.31 4.12 3.10
C VAL A 78 4.03 3.93 4.58
N THR A 79 5.01 4.29 5.41
CA THR A 79 4.89 4.22 6.87
C THR A 79 5.03 5.62 7.44
N GLY A 80 4.05 6.07 8.22
CA GLY A 80 4.06 7.38 8.88
C GLY A 80 3.70 7.26 10.35
N ASN A 81 4.23 8.15 11.19
CA ASN A 81 3.84 8.22 12.59
C ASN A 81 2.82 9.33 12.90
N ALA A 82 2.24 9.26 14.09
CA ALA A 82 1.27 10.25 14.57
C ALA A 82 1.86 11.66 14.76
N ALA A 83 3.19 11.81 14.76
CA ALA A 83 3.87 13.11 14.76
C ALA A 83 4.03 13.71 13.35
N GLY A 84 3.58 13.01 12.29
CA GLY A 84 3.67 13.46 10.91
C GLY A 84 5.02 13.18 10.23
N LEU A 85 5.88 12.34 10.84
CA LEU A 85 7.12 11.89 10.22
C LEU A 85 6.86 10.66 9.37
N ILE A 86 7.45 10.64 8.17
CA ILE A 86 7.40 9.51 7.24
C ILE A 86 8.71 8.73 7.39
N ALA A 87 8.61 7.44 7.68
CA ALA A 87 9.75 6.54 7.66
C ALA A 87 10.16 6.23 6.21
N PRO A 88 11.40 5.77 5.97
CA PRO A 88 11.81 5.18 4.70
C PRO A 88 10.70 4.42 3.97
N THR A 89 10.35 4.91 2.78
CA THR A 89 9.35 4.25 1.94
C THR A 89 9.94 2.96 1.37
N MET A 90 9.13 1.91 1.22
CA MET A 90 9.57 0.69 0.55
C MET A 90 8.85 0.52 -0.78
N VAL A 91 9.61 0.20 -1.82
CA VAL A 91 9.10 -0.09 -3.15
C VAL A 91 9.23 -1.59 -3.42
N VAL A 92 8.13 -2.24 -3.75
CA VAL A 92 8.05 -3.66 -4.05
C VAL A 92 7.82 -3.86 -5.54
N PHE A 93 8.79 -4.51 -6.18
CA PHE A 93 8.72 -4.81 -7.60
C PHE A 93 8.27 -6.25 -7.85
N ARG A 94 7.51 -6.45 -8.95
CA ARG A 94 7.17 -7.77 -9.48
C ARG A 94 8.33 -8.39 -10.27
N TYR A 95 9.45 -8.63 -9.59
CA TYR A 95 10.64 -9.24 -10.19
C TYR A 95 11.15 -10.42 -9.38
N GLU A 96 11.61 -11.48 -10.04
CA GLU A 96 12.38 -12.55 -9.39
C GLU A 96 13.77 -12.06 -8.94
N ARG A 97 14.39 -11.20 -9.76
CA ARG A 97 15.65 -10.51 -9.49
C ARG A 97 15.55 -9.06 -9.92
N ILE A 98 15.84 -8.15 -9.00
CA ILE A 98 15.80 -6.72 -9.26
C ILE A 98 17.03 -6.33 -10.10
N PRO A 99 16.85 -5.75 -11.30
CA PRO A 99 17.95 -5.24 -12.11
C PRO A 99 18.75 -4.17 -11.35
N ARG A 100 20.06 -4.12 -11.60
CA ARG A 100 20.96 -3.17 -10.93
C ARG A 100 20.54 -1.72 -11.16
N ASP A 101 20.16 -1.38 -12.38
CA ASP A 101 19.81 0.00 -12.74
C ASP A 101 18.55 0.47 -12.00
N ILE A 102 17.60 -0.43 -11.76
CA ILE A 102 16.41 -0.14 -10.94
C ILE A 102 16.83 0.09 -9.49
N ALA A 103 17.66 -0.80 -8.94
CA ALA A 103 18.16 -0.65 -7.57
C ALA A 103 18.93 0.67 -7.35
N LEU A 104 19.64 1.15 -8.38
CA LEU A 104 20.35 2.44 -8.34
C LEU A 104 19.45 3.65 -8.57
N SER A 105 18.26 3.46 -9.15
CA SER A 105 17.29 4.53 -9.43
C SER A 105 16.43 4.89 -8.21
N VAL A 106 16.27 3.96 -7.27
CA VAL A 106 15.50 4.17 -6.04
C VAL A 106 16.34 5.02 -5.06
N PRO A 107 15.73 5.98 -4.33
CA PRO A 107 16.44 6.74 -3.31
C PRO A 107 17.17 5.83 -2.31
N SER A 108 18.39 6.21 -1.91
CA SER A 108 19.25 5.35 -1.09
C SER A 108 18.71 5.09 0.32
N ASP A 109 17.83 5.97 0.79
CA ASP A 109 17.15 5.87 2.08
C ASP A 109 15.87 5.03 2.02
N TRP A 110 15.45 4.56 0.84
CA TRP A 110 14.25 3.75 0.64
C TRP A 110 14.55 2.25 0.69
N GLY A 111 13.57 1.48 1.11
CA GLY A 111 13.59 0.02 1.04
C GLY A 111 13.28 -0.47 -0.37
N ILE A 112 13.90 -1.57 -0.77
CA ILE A 112 13.61 -2.25 -2.04
C ILE A 112 13.20 -3.69 -1.72
N GLY A 113 11.95 -4.02 -2.02
CA GLY A 113 11.37 -5.35 -1.88
C GLY A 113 11.06 -6.00 -3.24
N LYS A 114 10.78 -7.30 -3.21
CA LYS A 114 10.32 -8.04 -4.38
C LYS A 114 9.25 -9.04 -4.00
N SER A 115 8.29 -9.27 -4.89
CA SER A 115 7.23 -10.28 -4.74
C SER A 115 6.90 -10.88 -6.11
N GLU A 116 6.66 -12.19 -6.18
CA GLU A 116 6.27 -12.87 -7.43
C GLU A 116 4.97 -12.32 -8.03
N SER A 117 4.06 -11.87 -7.16
CA SER A 117 2.76 -11.34 -7.55
C SER A 117 2.77 -9.82 -7.76
N GLY A 118 3.80 -9.12 -7.29
CA GLY A 118 3.84 -7.66 -7.22
C GLY A 118 3.04 -7.07 -6.05
N TRP A 119 2.28 -7.90 -5.32
CA TRP A 119 1.55 -7.52 -4.11
C TRP A 119 2.35 -7.89 -2.88
N MET A 120 2.19 -7.10 -1.82
CA MET A 120 2.71 -7.46 -0.51
C MET A 120 1.89 -8.60 0.11
N THR A 121 2.60 -9.52 0.75
CA THR A 121 2.06 -10.60 1.55
C THR A 121 2.44 -10.37 3.02
N GLY A 122 1.80 -11.09 3.95
CA GLY A 122 2.08 -10.94 5.38
C GLY A 122 3.56 -11.12 5.76
N GLY A 123 4.35 -11.82 4.96
CA GLY A 123 5.80 -12.00 5.17
C GLY A 123 6.68 -10.88 4.61
N ASP A 124 6.11 -9.95 3.83
CA ASP A 124 6.81 -8.78 3.31
C ASP A 124 6.80 -7.60 4.31
N PHE A 125 5.94 -7.67 5.33
CA PHE A 125 6.01 -6.83 6.51
C PHE A 125 7.11 -7.38 7.43
N LEU A 126 8.16 -6.57 7.63
CA LEU A 126 9.27 -6.87 8.54
C LEU A 126 8.84 -6.88 10.01
#